data_AF-A0A956TLI6-F1
#
_entry.id   AF-A0A956TLI6-F1
#
_cell.length_a   1.000
_cell.length_b   1.000
_cell.length_c   1.000
_cell.angle_alpha   90.00
_cell.angle_beta   90.00
_cell.angle_gamma   90.00
#
_symmetry.space_group_name_H-M   'P 1'
#
loop_
_entity.id
_entity.type
_entity.pdbx_description
1 polymer ?
#
loop_
_entity_poly.entity_id
_entity_poly.type
_entity_poly.pdbx_seq_one_letter_code
_entity_poly.pdbx_strand_id
1 'polypeptide(L)'
;MTNETSHLEKNVIAAAAALAEAQIKNIRARARQAEVEADKSRLEDELEVAELELAEADLAFATTRVALLKALKAKKERIPCDDCNAVNARVELWAVAASGDPEAILLAARKYGEKAHAYFVDAREREALETSIADLREKLKSAGEERTAAVRKRGKLRAAIKALATELGELYGATVESIGFFDLEKALADAAHELTGTMDERFAYSYVYTPDLPITLPEEVVSSQSPSQAGAH
;
A
#
# COMPACT_ATOMS: atom_id res chain seq x y z
N MET A 1 57.26 -41.15 10.61
CA MET A 1 55.85 -41.58 10.54
C MET A 1 55.10 -40.48 9.83
N THR A 2 54.82 -40.68 8.54
CA THR A 2 54.01 -39.76 7.74
C THR A 2 52.55 -39.99 8.11
N ASN A 3 51.86 -38.93 8.53
CA ASN A 3 50.42 -38.90 8.79
C ASN A 3 49.66 -39.00 7.45
N GLU A 4 49.76 -40.14 6.76
CA GLU A 4 48.91 -40.41 5.61
C GLU A 4 47.57 -40.92 6.11
N THR A 5 46.58 -40.03 6.11
CA THR A 5 45.16 -40.38 6.32
C THR A 5 44.79 -41.52 5.39
N SER A 6 44.22 -42.60 5.94
CA SER A 6 43.85 -43.77 5.14
C SER A 6 42.75 -43.40 4.15
N HIS A 7 42.65 -44.13 3.03
CA HIS A 7 41.60 -43.89 2.04
C HIS A 7 40.18 -43.93 2.66
N LEU A 8 39.99 -44.78 3.67
CA LEU A 8 38.74 -44.91 4.41
C LEU A 8 38.44 -43.68 5.26
N GLU A 9 39.45 -43.10 5.92
CA GLU A 9 39.30 -41.85 6.69
C GLU A 9 38.94 -40.68 5.77
N LYS A 10 39.53 -40.62 4.57
CA LYS A 10 39.21 -39.59 3.57
C LYS A 10 37.76 -39.71 3.07
N ASN A 11 37.26 -40.94 2.89
CA ASN A 11 35.87 -41.18 2.48
C ASN A 11 34.87 -40.71 3.55
N VAL A 12 35.11 -41.03 4.83
CA VAL A 12 34.26 -40.59 5.93
C VAL A 12 34.22 -39.06 6.04
N ILE A 13 35.40 -38.41 5.96
CA ILE A 13 35.50 -36.94 6.02
C ILE A 13 34.72 -36.31 4.85
N ALA A 14 34.83 -36.87 3.64
CA ALA A 14 34.13 -36.36 2.47
C ALA A 14 32.60 -36.50 2.59
N ALA A 15 32.12 -37.66 3.05
CA ALA A 15 30.68 -37.88 3.28
C ALA A 15 30.12 -36.96 4.39
N ALA A 16 30.88 -36.77 5.47
CA ALA A 16 30.51 -35.87 6.56
C ALA A 16 30.45 -34.41 6.10
N ALA A 17 31.42 -33.97 5.29
CA ALA A 17 31.45 -32.63 4.73
C ALA A 17 30.24 -32.39 3.79
N ALA A 18 29.90 -33.35 2.93
CA ALA A 18 28.75 -33.27 2.04
C ALA A 18 27.42 -33.20 2.81
N LEU A 19 27.26 -34.02 3.86
CA LEU A 19 26.08 -33.97 4.72
C LEU A 19 25.97 -32.64 5.47
N ALA A 20 27.08 -32.15 6.04
CA ALA A 20 27.12 -30.88 6.76
C ALA A 20 26.77 -29.69 5.85
N GLU A 21 27.33 -29.65 4.62
CA GLU A 21 27.02 -28.61 3.63
C GLU A 21 25.52 -28.59 3.30
N ALA A 22 24.94 -29.75 3.04
CA ALA A 22 23.51 -29.87 2.76
C ALA A 22 22.65 -29.41 3.95
N GLN A 23 22.99 -29.80 5.19
CA GLN A 23 22.24 -29.44 6.40
C GLN A 23 22.31 -27.94 6.66
N ILE A 24 23.50 -27.33 6.49
CA ILE A 24 23.69 -25.88 6.60
C ILE A 24 22.84 -25.14 5.55
N LYS A 25 22.83 -25.62 4.30
CA LYS A 25 22.00 -25.04 3.22
C LYS A 25 20.50 -25.08 3.60
N ASN A 26 20.02 -26.20 4.15
CA ASN A 26 18.62 -26.35 4.55
C ASN A 26 18.25 -25.44 5.73
N ILE A 27 19.08 -25.39 6.78
CA ILE A 27 18.85 -24.51 7.94
C ILE A 27 18.79 -23.04 7.49
N ARG A 28 19.71 -22.61 6.63
CA ARG A 28 19.71 -21.26 6.06
C ARG A 28 18.46 -20.99 5.22
N ALA A 29 18.05 -21.94 4.39
CA ALA A 29 16.85 -21.81 3.58
C ALA A 29 15.58 -21.68 4.45
N ARG A 30 15.47 -22.47 5.53
CA ARG A 30 14.35 -22.38 6.49
C ARG A 30 14.34 -21.07 7.27
N ALA A 31 15.49 -20.61 7.74
CA ALA A 31 15.61 -19.31 8.41
C ALA A 31 15.16 -18.19 7.47
N ARG A 32 15.65 -18.20 6.22
CA ARG A 32 15.24 -17.24 5.20
C ARG A 32 13.75 -17.33 4.87
N GLN A 33 13.19 -18.54 4.80
CA GLN A 33 11.77 -18.74 4.55
C GLN A 33 10.91 -18.08 5.63
N ALA A 34 11.26 -18.25 6.91
CA ALA A 34 10.55 -17.62 8.01
C ALA A 34 10.61 -16.08 7.94
N GLU A 35 11.76 -15.51 7.60
CA GLU A 35 11.91 -14.06 7.38
C GLU A 35 11.01 -13.56 6.24
N VAL A 36 11.03 -14.24 5.10
CA VAL A 36 10.26 -13.85 3.91
C VAL A 36 8.75 -14.02 4.14
N GLU A 37 8.33 -15.05 4.88
CA GLU A 37 6.93 -15.23 5.31
C GLU A 37 6.46 -14.09 6.22
N ALA A 38 7.29 -13.70 7.21
CA ALA A 38 6.98 -12.58 8.10
C ALA A 38 6.91 -11.24 7.34
N ASP A 39 7.87 -10.99 6.45
CA ASP A 39 7.89 -9.79 5.61
C ASP A 39 6.66 -9.74 4.69
N LYS A 40 6.28 -10.87 4.10
CA LYS A 40 5.11 -10.97 3.23
C LYS A 40 3.83 -10.65 4.02
N SER A 41 3.64 -11.25 5.19
CA SER A 41 2.49 -10.98 6.05
C SER A 41 2.39 -9.49 6.41
N ARG A 42 3.49 -8.86 6.81
CA ARG A 42 3.52 -7.42 7.10
C ARG A 42 3.12 -6.58 5.88
N LEU A 43 3.62 -6.91 4.69
CA LEU A 43 3.27 -6.17 3.47
C LEU A 43 1.81 -6.40 3.04
N GLU A 44 1.23 -7.56 3.34
CA GLU A 44 -0.20 -7.82 3.14
C GLU A 44 -1.05 -6.92 4.04
N ASP A 45 -0.69 -6.74 5.31
CA ASP A 45 -1.36 -5.78 6.21
C ASP A 45 -1.23 -4.33 5.69
N GLU A 46 -0.03 -3.93 5.26
CA GLU A 46 0.18 -2.61 4.64
C GLU A 46 -0.63 -2.42 3.35
N LEU A 47 -0.85 -3.49 2.59
CA LEU A 47 -1.68 -3.47 1.39
C LEU A 47 -3.14 -3.21 1.74
N GLU A 48 -3.69 -3.82 2.79
CA GLU A 48 -5.06 -3.56 3.23
C GLU A 48 -5.27 -2.07 3.58
N VAL A 49 -4.33 -1.46 4.30
CA VAL A 49 -4.37 -0.02 4.62
C VAL A 49 -4.29 0.82 3.34
N ALA A 50 -3.42 0.46 2.39
CA ALA A 50 -3.31 1.17 1.12
C ALA A 50 -4.55 1.01 0.23
N GLU A 51 -5.28 -0.11 0.35
CA GLU A 51 -6.56 -0.31 -0.34
C GLU A 51 -7.67 0.55 0.26
N LEU A 52 -7.69 0.71 1.59
CA LEU A 52 -8.59 1.66 2.25
C LEU A 52 -8.31 3.10 1.80
N GLU A 53 -7.04 3.54 1.84
CA GLU A 53 -6.63 4.87 1.38
C GLU A 53 -7.05 5.14 -0.08
N LEU A 54 -6.95 4.11 -0.94
CA LEU A 54 -7.42 4.22 -2.33
C LEU A 54 -8.94 4.35 -2.41
N ALA A 55 -9.69 3.58 -1.63
CA ALA A 55 -11.15 3.65 -1.60
C ALA A 55 -11.64 5.02 -1.12
N GLU A 56 -10.98 5.60 -0.11
CA GLU A 56 -11.27 6.95 0.38
C GLU A 56 -10.97 8.01 -0.68
N ALA A 57 -9.83 7.90 -1.38
CA ALA A 57 -9.49 8.81 -2.47
C ALA A 57 -10.46 8.70 -3.66
N ASP A 58 -10.88 7.48 -4.02
CA ASP A 58 -11.89 7.23 -5.05
C ASP A 58 -13.24 7.86 -4.67
N LEU A 59 -13.66 7.75 -3.41
CA LEU A 59 -14.88 8.36 -2.89
C LEU A 59 -14.82 9.90 -2.95
N ALA A 60 -13.70 10.50 -2.51
CA ALA A 60 -13.50 11.95 -2.55
C ALA A 60 -13.53 12.48 -4.00
N PHE A 61 -12.86 11.78 -4.93
CA PHE A 61 -12.86 12.12 -6.34
C PHE A 61 -14.27 12.03 -6.95
N ALA A 62 -14.99 10.93 -6.70
CA ALA A 62 -16.34 10.73 -7.22
C ALA A 62 -17.32 11.78 -6.69
N THR A 63 -17.28 12.05 -5.38
CA THR A 63 -18.15 13.04 -4.71
C THR A 63 -17.92 14.44 -5.28
N THR A 64 -16.65 14.84 -5.41
CA THR A 64 -16.28 16.14 -5.99
C THR A 64 -16.70 16.26 -7.45
N ARG A 65 -16.52 15.18 -8.24
CA ARG A 65 -16.96 15.14 -9.63
C ARG A 65 -18.47 15.29 -9.76
N VAL A 66 -19.25 14.63 -8.91
CA VAL A 66 -20.71 14.76 -8.90
C VAL A 66 -21.12 16.20 -8.55
N ALA A 67 -20.48 16.82 -7.55
CA ALA A 67 -20.73 18.21 -7.19
C ALA A 67 -20.43 19.16 -8.36
N LEU A 68 -19.31 18.98 -9.06
CA LEU A 68 -18.96 19.76 -10.25
C LEU A 68 -20.01 19.59 -11.35
N LEU A 69 -20.44 18.35 -11.63
CA LEU A 69 -21.46 18.09 -12.64
C LEU A 69 -22.81 18.73 -12.29
N LYS A 70 -23.20 18.73 -11.01
CA LYS A 70 -24.40 19.43 -10.53
C LYS A 70 -24.29 20.94 -10.72
N ALA A 71 -23.14 21.55 -10.39
CA ALA A 71 -22.91 22.98 -10.59
C ALA A 71 -22.93 23.36 -12.08
N LEU A 72 -22.33 22.54 -12.95
CA LEU A 72 -22.38 22.73 -14.41
C LEU A 72 -23.80 22.58 -14.97
N LYS A 73 -24.59 21.64 -14.44
CA LYS A 73 -26.00 21.47 -14.79
C LYS A 73 -26.80 22.71 -14.39
N ALA A 74 -26.65 23.18 -13.14
CA ALA A 74 -27.28 24.41 -12.66
C ALA A 74 -26.91 25.62 -13.53
N LYS A 75 -25.65 25.72 -13.97
CA LYS A 75 -25.20 26.79 -14.89
C LYS A 75 -25.91 26.73 -16.24
N LYS A 76 -26.12 25.53 -16.79
CA LYS A 76 -26.77 25.31 -18.09
C LYS A 76 -28.28 25.50 -18.04
N GLU A 77 -28.92 25.02 -16.98
CA GLU A 77 -30.38 25.07 -16.80
C GLU A 77 -30.88 26.44 -16.34
N ARG A 78 -29.98 27.31 -15.91
CA ARG A 78 -30.33 28.69 -15.56
C ARG A 78 -30.83 29.42 -16.79
N ILE A 79 -32.15 29.60 -16.86
CA ILE A 79 -32.81 30.46 -17.83
C ILE A 79 -32.35 31.88 -17.53
N PRO A 80 -31.77 32.62 -18.48
CA PRO A 80 -31.48 34.03 -18.27
C PRO A 80 -32.76 34.74 -17.87
N CYS A 81 -32.68 35.66 -16.91
CA CYS A 81 -33.84 36.45 -16.53
C CYS A 81 -34.25 37.34 -17.71
N ASP A 82 -35.19 36.86 -18.53
CA ASP A 82 -35.70 37.54 -19.73
C ASP A 82 -36.24 38.94 -19.42
N ASP A 83 -36.71 39.12 -18.18
CA ASP A 83 -37.32 40.33 -17.67
C ASP A 83 -36.37 41.14 -16.75
N CYS A 84 -35.06 40.86 -16.76
CA CYS A 84 -34.02 41.63 -16.04
C CYS A 84 -33.34 42.67 -16.92
N ASN A 85 -33.88 42.97 -18.10
CA ASN A 85 -33.31 43.97 -18.99
C ASN A 85 -33.57 45.40 -18.45
N ALA A 86 -32.77 45.79 -17.46
CA ALA A 86 -32.81 47.09 -16.82
C ALA A 86 -32.61 48.24 -17.81
N VAL A 87 -32.04 47.99 -19.00
CA VAL A 87 -31.83 48.99 -20.05
C VAL A 87 -33.15 49.54 -20.57
N ASN A 88 -34.14 48.68 -20.88
CA ASN A 88 -35.42 49.13 -21.41
C ASN A 88 -36.22 49.92 -20.36
N ALA A 89 -36.26 49.43 -19.12
CA ALA A 89 -36.90 50.15 -18.02
C ALA A 89 -36.19 51.48 -17.70
N ARG A 90 -34.86 51.54 -17.88
CA ARG A 90 -34.09 52.78 -17.79
C ARG A 90 -34.52 53.75 -18.88
N VAL A 91 -34.55 53.32 -20.15
CA VAL A 91 -34.96 54.16 -21.28
C VAL A 91 -36.36 54.73 -21.08
N GLU A 92 -37.31 53.93 -20.60
CA GLU A 92 -38.67 54.37 -20.25
C GLU A 92 -38.67 55.46 -19.17
N LEU A 93 -37.89 55.27 -18.10
CA LEU A 93 -37.73 56.29 -17.04
C LEU A 93 -37.20 57.62 -17.59
N TRP A 94 -36.17 57.61 -18.45
CA TRP A 94 -35.64 58.83 -19.07
C TRP A 94 -36.65 59.49 -20.02
N ALA A 95 -37.43 58.70 -20.77
CA ALA A 95 -38.44 59.21 -21.67
C ALA A 95 -39.60 59.90 -20.91
N VAL A 96 -40.06 59.29 -19.82
CA VAL A 96 -41.16 59.83 -19.00
C VAL A 96 -40.70 61.01 -18.14
N ALA A 97 -39.43 61.05 -17.72
CA ALA A 97 -38.86 62.20 -17.02
C ALA A 97 -38.97 63.52 -17.81
N ALA A 98 -38.96 63.46 -19.15
CA ALA A 98 -39.15 64.62 -20.00
C ALA A 98 -40.61 65.12 -20.07
N SER A 99 -41.59 64.31 -19.68
CA SER A 99 -43.02 64.66 -19.71
C SER A 99 -43.47 65.58 -18.58
N GLY A 100 -42.73 65.60 -17.46
CA GLY A 100 -43.05 66.39 -16.26
C GLY A 100 -44.21 65.85 -15.42
N ASP A 101 -44.81 64.71 -15.76
CA ASP A 101 -45.87 64.06 -14.97
C ASP A 101 -45.28 63.31 -13.76
N PRO A 102 -45.51 63.78 -12.51
CA PRO A 102 -44.91 63.18 -11.33
C PRO A 102 -45.33 61.72 -11.10
N GLU A 103 -46.57 61.35 -11.43
CA GLU A 103 -47.05 59.98 -11.18
C GLU A 103 -46.42 58.99 -12.16
N ALA A 104 -46.34 59.36 -13.45
CA ALA A 104 -45.69 58.56 -14.47
C ALA A 104 -44.18 58.39 -14.19
N ILE A 105 -43.52 59.45 -13.71
CA ILE A 105 -42.10 59.40 -13.30
C ILE A 105 -41.89 58.42 -12.13
N LEU A 106 -42.73 58.50 -11.10
CA LEU A 106 -42.63 57.62 -9.93
C LEU A 106 -42.88 56.15 -10.29
N LEU A 107 -43.84 55.88 -11.18
CA LEU A 107 -44.14 54.53 -11.66
C LEU A 107 -42.96 53.94 -12.44
N ALA A 108 -42.39 54.71 -13.38
CA ALA A 108 -41.24 54.30 -14.17
C ALA A 108 -39.99 54.08 -13.29
N ALA A 109 -39.80 54.89 -12.25
CA ALA A 109 -38.68 54.76 -11.31
C ALA A 109 -38.76 53.48 -10.49
N ARG A 110 -39.95 53.11 -10.00
CA ARG A 110 -40.18 51.82 -9.29
C ARG A 110 -39.89 50.63 -10.20
N LYS A 111 -40.44 50.65 -11.42
CA LYS A 111 -40.22 49.61 -12.42
C LYS A 111 -38.72 49.45 -12.73
N TYR A 112 -37.99 50.54 -12.94
CA TYR A 112 -36.55 50.49 -13.14
C TYR A 112 -35.80 49.93 -11.92
N GLY A 113 -36.14 50.37 -10.71
CA GLY A 113 -35.53 49.90 -9.46
C GLY A 113 -35.68 48.39 -9.27
N GLU A 114 -36.88 47.85 -9.48
CA GLU A 114 -37.15 46.40 -9.41
C GLU A 114 -36.32 45.61 -10.43
N LYS A 115 -36.26 46.10 -11.68
CA LYS A 115 -35.49 45.48 -12.77
C LYS A 115 -33.98 45.52 -12.52
N ALA A 116 -33.47 46.65 -12.02
CA ALA A 116 -32.07 46.81 -11.66
C ALA A 116 -31.67 45.91 -10.48
N HIS A 117 -32.53 45.79 -9.47
CA HIS A 117 -32.31 44.87 -8.35
C HIS A 117 -32.28 43.40 -8.82
N ALA A 118 -33.26 42.98 -9.62
CA ALA A 118 -33.31 41.63 -10.17
C ALA A 118 -32.06 41.29 -11.01
N TYR A 119 -31.61 42.23 -11.85
CA TYR A 119 -30.35 42.08 -12.59
C TYR A 119 -29.14 41.91 -11.68
N PHE A 120 -29.03 42.72 -10.62
CA PHE A 120 -27.91 42.65 -9.69
C PHE A 120 -27.87 41.32 -8.91
N VAL A 121 -29.02 40.83 -8.45
CA VAL A 121 -29.13 39.53 -7.80
C VAL A 121 -28.73 38.41 -8.76
N ASP A 122 -29.23 38.44 -10.00
CA ASP A 122 -28.87 37.46 -11.02
C ASP A 122 -27.35 37.46 -11.29
N ALA A 123 -26.76 38.64 -11.46
CA ALA A 123 -25.31 38.79 -11.68
C ALA A 123 -24.47 38.21 -10.52
N ARG A 124 -24.84 38.51 -9.26
CA ARG A 124 -24.13 37.96 -8.08
C ARG A 124 -24.22 36.44 -7.99
N GLU A 125 -25.40 35.88 -8.26
CA GLU A 125 -25.56 34.43 -8.27
C GLU A 125 -24.77 33.77 -9.41
N ARG A 126 -24.61 34.43 -10.56
CA ARG A 126 -23.77 33.93 -11.66
C ARG A 126 -22.32 33.89 -11.23
N GLU A 127 -21.83 34.98 -10.67
CA GLU A 127 -20.46 35.08 -10.14
C GLU A 127 -20.20 34.00 -9.07
N ALA A 128 -21.12 33.83 -8.10
CA ALA A 128 -21.00 32.80 -7.08
C ALA A 128 -20.93 31.38 -7.66
N LEU A 129 -21.74 31.09 -8.68
CA LEU A 129 -21.72 29.79 -9.35
C LEU A 129 -20.42 29.57 -10.14
N GLU A 130 -19.89 30.61 -10.77
CA GLU A 130 -18.61 30.53 -11.50
C GLU A 130 -17.43 30.30 -10.56
N THR A 131 -17.37 31.01 -9.44
CA THR A 131 -16.39 30.78 -8.38
C THR A 131 -16.51 29.35 -7.84
N SER A 132 -17.73 28.89 -7.54
CA SER A 132 -17.95 27.51 -7.08
C SER A 132 -17.47 26.45 -8.09
N ILE A 133 -17.69 26.67 -9.39
CA ILE A 133 -17.20 25.77 -10.43
C ILE A 133 -15.67 25.78 -10.50
N ALA A 134 -15.04 26.95 -10.35
CA ALA A 134 -13.59 27.06 -10.33
C ALA A 134 -13.00 26.29 -9.13
N ASP A 135 -13.54 26.49 -7.93
CA ASP A 135 -13.12 25.80 -6.72
C ASP A 135 -13.29 24.27 -6.85
N LEU A 136 -14.43 23.82 -7.40
CA LEU A 136 -14.69 22.39 -7.60
C LEU A 136 -13.75 21.75 -8.62
N ARG A 137 -13.29 22.50 -9.63
CA ARG A 137 -12.26 22.01 -10.57
C ARG A 137 -10.91 21.85 -9.90
N GLU A 138 -10.53 22.79 -9.05
CA GLU A 138 -9.28 22.70 -8.28
C GLU A 138 -9.32 21.52 -7.31
N LYS A 139 -10.40 21.39 -6.54
CA LYS A 139 -10.62 20.24 -5.64
C LYS A 139 -10.60 18.91 -6.39
N LEU A 140 -11.21 18.85 -7.58
CA LEU A 140 -11.21 17.62 -8.39
C LEU A 140 -9.80 17.27 -8.88
N LYS A 141 -8.98 18.27 -9.22
CA LYS A 141 -7.58 18.07 -9.58
C LYS A 141 -6.79 17.50 -8.39
N SER A 142 -6.89 18.14 -7.22
CA SER A 142 -6.23 17.68 -6.00
C SER A 142 -6.65 16.25 -5.61
N ALA A 143 -7.95 15.94 -5.61
CA ALA A 143 -8.44 14.59 -5.36
C ALA A 143 -7.93 13.57 -6.41
N GLY A 144 -7.74 14.00 -7.66
CA GLY A 144 -7.16 13.17 -8.71
C GLY A 144 -5.68 12.85 -8.50
N GLU A 145 -4.92 13.80 -7.96
CA GLU A 145 -3.52 13.63 -7.58
C GLU A 145 -3.38 12.66 -6.40
N GLU A 146 -4.20 12.83 -5.34
CA GLU A 146 -4.27 11.92 -4.20
C GLU A 146 -4.61 10.48 -4.62
N ARG A 147 -5.65 10.32 -5.45
CA ARG A 147 -6.02 9.03 -6.04
C ARG A 147 -4.85 8.40 -6.81
N THR A 148 -4.13 9.20 -7.60
CA THR A 148 -2.97 8.70 -8.35
C THR A 148 -1.84 8.24 -7.43
N ALA A 149 -1.59 8.96 -6.34
CA ALA A 149 -0.62 8.57 -5.32
C ALA A 149 -1.03 7.26 -4.63
N ALA A 150 -2.29 7.11 -4.23
CA ALA A 150 -2.81 5.88 -3.62
C ALA A 150 -2.71 4.67 -4.56
N VAL A 151 -3.07 4.83 -5.85
CA VAL A 151 -2.89 3.76 -6.86
C VAL A 151 -1.42 3.34 -6.97
N ARG A 152 -0.49 4.29 -6.97
CA ARG A 152 0.96 3.99 -7.03
C ARG A 152 1.42 3.25 -5.78
N LYS A 153 0.98 3.65 -4.58
CA LYS A 153 1.31 2.98 -3.30
C LYS A 153 0.83 1.53 -3.32
N ARG A 154 -0.46 1.29 -3.62
CA ARG A 154 -1.02 -0.06 -3.77
C ARG A 154 -0.26 -0.89 -4.81
N GLY A 155 0.09 -0.29 -5.95
CA GLY A 155 0.86 -0.95 -7.00
C GLY A 155 2.24 -1.42 -6.55
N LYS A 156 2.96 -0.60 -5.78
CA LYS A 156 4.27 -0.95 -5.21
C LYS A 156 4.17 -2.11 -4.22
N LEU A 157 3.18 -2.07 -3.31
CA LEU A 157 2.98 -3.12 -2.32
C LEU A 157 2.64 -4.46 -2.99
N ARG A 158 1.73 -4.48 -3.97
CA ARG A 158 1.42 -5.70 -4.74
C ARG A 158 2.63 -6.26 -5.48
N ALA A 159 3.47 -5.39 -6.03
CA ALA A 159 4.71 -5.82 -6.70
C ALA A 159 5.70 -6.43 -5.70
N ALA A 160 5.87 -5.83 -4.52
CA ALA A 160 6.72 -6.35 -3.46
C ALA A 160 6.22 -7.70 -2.92
N ILE A 161 4.92 -7.84 -2.65
CA ILE A 161 4.32 -9.12 -2.23
C ILE A 161 4.54 -10.20 -3.30
N LYS A 162 4.37 -9.86 -4.58
CA LYS A 162 4.63 -10.81 -5.68
C LYS A 162 6.10 -11.25 -5.73
N ALA A 163 7.03 -10.34 -5.47
CA ALA A 163 8.46 -10.67 -5.41
C ALA A 163 8.75 -11.64 -4.24
N LEU A 164 8.24 -11.34 -3.03
CA LEU A 164 8.41 -12.22 -1.86
C LEU A 164 7.74 -13.59 -2.07
N ALA A 165 6.57 -13.64 -2.71
CA ALA A 165 5.91 -14.90 -3.06
C ALA A 165 6.74 -15.74 -4.05
N THR A 166 7.51 -15.10 -4.94
CA THR A 166 8.39 -15.78 -5.88
C THR A 166 9.63 -16.33 -5.15
N GLU A 167 10.24 -15.51 -4.28
CA GLU A 167 11.35 -15.93 -3.41
C GLU A 167 10.95 -17.11 -2.52
N LEU A 168 9.75 -17.09 -1.92
CA LEU A 168 9.23 -18.23 -1.16
C LEU A 168 9.15 -19.50 -2.01
N GLY A 169 8.61 -19.41 -3.22
CA GLY A 169 8.53 -20.55 -4.13
C GLY A 169 9.90 -21.18 -4.43
N GLU A 170 10.94 -20.34 -4.61
CA GLU A 170 12.32 -20.79 -4.80
C GLU A 170 12.90 -21.47 -3.55
N LEU A 171 12.67 -20.89 -2.37
CA LEU A 171 13.11 -21.46 -1.08
C LEU A 171 12.41 -22.78 -0.76
N TYR A 172 11.11 -22.91 -1.06
CA TYR A 172 10.38 -24.18 -0.95
C TYR A 172 10.96 -25.24 -1.88
N GLY A 173 11.35 -24.88 -3.11
CA GLY A 173 12.04 -25.79 -4.01
C GLY A 173 13.36 -26.33 -3.44
N ALA A 174 14.14 -25.48 -2.75
CA ALA A 174 15.41 -25.86 -2.13
C ALA A 174 15.24 -26.74 -0.87
N THR A 175 14.12 -26.63 -0.15
CA THR A 175 13.88 -27.43 1.08
C THR A 175 13.31 -28.82 0.81
N VAL A 176 12.69 -29.05 -0.37
CA VAL A 176 12.18 -30.37 -0.83
C VAL A 176 13.30 -31.33 -1.24
N GLU A 177 14.55 -30.86 -1.39
CA GLU A 177 15.74 -31.72 -1.50
C GLU A 177 15.99 -32.60 -0.25
N SER A 178 15.08 -32.59 0.74
CA SER A 178 15.21 -33.33 1.99
C SER A 178 15.26 -34.85 1.84
N ILE A 179 14.81 -35.40 0.72
CA ILE A 179 14.97 -36.83 0.37
C ILE A 179 16.47 -37.17 0.21
N GLY A 180 17.29 -36.22 -0.26
CA GLY A 180 18.74 -36.40 -0.41
C GLY A 180 19.50 -36.46 0.92
N PHE A 181 18.92 -36.00 2.04
CA PHE A 181 19.56 -36.15 3.36
C PHE A 181 19.67 -37.60 3.78
N PHE A 182 18.64 -38.40 3.51
CA PHE A 182 18.66 -39.81 3.87
C PHE A 182 19.77 -40.56 3.13
N ASP A 183 19.97 -40.26 1.84
CA ASP A 183 21.04 -40.87 1.05
C ASP A 183 22.44 -40.41 1.50
N LEU A 184 22.59 -39.15 1.92
CA LEU A 184 23.85 -38.61 2.47
C LEU A 184 24.16 -39.15 3.88
N GLU A 185 23.14 -39.28 4.74
CA GLU A 185 23.25 -39.90 6.07
C GLU A 185 23.63 -41.37 5.94
N LYS A 186 23.01 -42.08 5.00
CA LYS A 186 23.37 -43.47 4.68
C LYS A 186 24.80 -43.58 4.13
N ALA A 187 25.20 -42.72 3.19
CA ALA A 187 26.56 -42.73 2.63
C ALA A 187 27.62 -42.46 3.71
N LEU A 188 27.33 -41.58 4.68
CA LEU A 188 28.19 -41.35 5.84
C LEU A 188 28.26 -42.58 6.75
N ALA A 189 27.11 -43.22 7.03
CA ALA A 189 27.05 -44.43 7.83
C ALA A 189 27.83 -45.59 7.16
N ASP A 190 27.62 -45.82 5.86
CA ASP A 190 28.31 -46.84 5.07
C ASP A 190 29.84 -46.62 5.09
N ALA A 191 30.29 -45.37 4.92
CA ALA A 191 31.72 -45.03 5.00
C ALA A 191 32.30 -45.27 6.42
N ALA A 192 31.54 -44.96 7.47
CA ALA A 192 31.95 -45.19 8.85
C ALA A 192 32.02 -46.69 9.19
N HIS A 193 31.10 -47.50 8.65
CA HIS A 193 31.14 -48.96 8.76
C HIS A 193 32.37 -49.54 8.07
N GLU A 194 32.68 -49.08 6.85
CA GLU A 194 33.85 -49.53 6.10
C GLU A 194 35.17 -49.20 6.84
N LEU A 195 35.25 -48.02 7.45
CA LEU A 195 36.42 -47.59 8.24
C LEU A 195 36.62 -48.41 9.52
N THR A 196 35.53 -48.77 10.21
CA THR A 196 35.60 -49.43 11.52
C THR A 196 35.56 -50.96 11.45
N GLY A 197 35.23 -51.53 10.28
CA GLY A 197 35.03 -52.97 10.10
C GLY A 197 33.84 -53.52 10.88
N THR A 198 32.93 -52.65 11.32
CA THR A 198 31.72 -53.05 12.06
C THR A 198 30.56 -53.25 11.08
N MET A 199 30.00 -54.46 11.06
CA MET A 199 28.87 -54.86 10.19
C MET A 199 27.53 -54.89 10.93
N ASP A 200 27.45 -54.42 12.17
CA ASP A 200 26.26 -54.59 12.98
C ASP A 200 25.33 -53.37 12.93
N GLU A 201 24.03 -53.67 12.79
CA GLU A 201 22.81 -52.89 13.01
C GLU A 201 22.72 -52.19 14.39
N ARG A 202 23.86 -52.06 15.12
CA ARG A 202 24.00 -51.60 16.50
C ARG A 202 24.64 -50.22 16.66
N PHE A 203 25.08 -49.56 15.60
CA PHE A 203 24.94 -48.10 15.58
C PHE A 203 23.45 -47.84 15.40
N ALA A 204 22.72 -47.99 16.50
CA ALA A 204 21.35 -47.58 16.60
C ALA A 204 21.24 -46.21 15.94
N TYR A 205 20.10 -45.95 15.33
CA TYR A 205 19.59 -44.62 15.05
C TYR A 205 19.52 -43.80 16.36
N SER A 206 20.65 -43.53 17.01
CA SER A 206 20.84 -42.42 17.92
C SER A 206 20.86 -41.22 17.02
N TYR A 207 19.67 -40.86 16.54
CA TYR A 207 19.35 -39.47 16.30
C TYR A 207 20.02 -38.70 17.42
N VAL A 208 20.99 -37.87 17.06
CA VAL A 208 21.38 -36.76 17.92
C VAL A 208 20.06 -36.14 18.35
N TYR A 209 19.74 -36.26 19.64
CA TYR A 209 18.61 -35.59 20.23
C TYR A 209 18.88 -34.11 19.92
N THR A 210 18.12 -33.54 19.00
CA THR A 210 18.32 -32.19 18.45
C THR A 210 18.55 -31.08 19.50
N PRO A 211 18.11 -31.21 20.78
CA PRO A 211 18.50 -30.31 21.87
C PRO A 211 19.96 -30.36 22.35
N ASP A 212 20.75 -31.39 22.01
CA ASP A 212 22.11 -31.60 22.53
C ASP A 212 23.22 -31.05 21.61
N LEU A 213 22.86 -30.52 20.43
CA LEU A 213 23.77 -29.69 19.63
C LEU A 213 23.65 -28.25 20.16
N PRO A 214 24.69 -27.69 20.82
CA PRO A 214 24.68 -26.28 21.15
C PRO A 214 24.81 -25.48 19.85
N ILE A 215 23.67 -25.14 19.24
CA ILE A 215 23.60 -24.06 18.27
C ILE A 215 23.78 -22.79 19.10
N THR A 216 25.03 -22.37 19.27
CA THR A 216 25.30 -20.98 19.63
C THR A 216 24.85 -20.13 18.45
N LEU A 217 23.62 -19.64 18.53
CA LEU A 217 23.19 -18.49 17.75
C LEU A 217 24.26 -17.39 17.97
N PRO A 218 24.80 -16.76 16.92
CA PRO A 218 25.60 -15.56 17.11
C PRO A 218 24.75 -14.57 17.89
N GLU A 219 25.27 -14.10 19.03
CA GLU A 219 24.58 -13.25 19.99
C GLU A 219 23.75 -12.20 19.26
N GLU A 220 22.42 -12.24 19.48
CA GLU A 220 21.56 -11.12 19.18
C GLU A 220 22.18 -9.89 19.84
N VAL A 221 22.36 -8.87 19.03
CA VAL A 221 22.67 -7.51 19.45
C VAL A 221 21.75 -7.17 20.62
N VAL A 222 22.37 -7.10 21.79
CA VAL A 222 21.80 -6.66 23.06
C VAL A 222 20.98 -5.39 22.82
N SER A 223 19.65 -5.51 22.81
CA SER A 223 18.78 -4.37 23.05
C SER A 223 18.63 -4.24 24.56
N SER A 224 19.51 -3.43 25.14
CA SER A 224 19.36 -2.92 26.49
C SER A 224 18.06 -2.11 26.58
N GLN A 225 17.00 -2.69 27.15
CA GLN A 225 15.94 -1.91 27.78
C GLN A 225 15.74 -2.39 29.22
N SER A 226 16.11 -1.49 30.13
CA SER A 226 16.07 -1.61 31.58
C SER A 226 14.67 -1.95 32.11
N PRO A 227 14.58 -2.72 33.21
CA PRO A 227 13.32 -2.91 33.91
C PRO A 227 12.93 -1.61 34.63
N SER A 228 11.79 -1.05 34.23
CA SER A 228 11.09 -0.02 35.02
C SER A 228 10.65 -0.65 36.34
N GLN A 229 11.15 -0.10 37.44
CA GLN A 229 10.68 -0.38 38.79
C GLN A 229 9.20 0.05 38.90
N ALA A 230 8.33 -0.90 39.21
CA ALA A 230 7.04 -0.64 39.83
C ALA A 230 6.88 -1.57 41.02
N GLY A 231 7.14 -1.03 42.21
CA GLY A 231 7.07 -1.76 43.46
C GLY A 231 7.44 -0.84 44.63
N ALA A 232 6.68 0.23 44.81
CA ALA A 232 6.68 1.03 46.04
C ALA A 232 5.24 1.10 46.56
N HIS A 233 5.10 0.62 47.80
CA HIS A 233 4.18 1.05 48.86
C HIS A 233 2.71 1.37 48.55
#